data_AF-A0A392U2U7-F1
#
_entry.id   AF-A0A392U2U7-F1
#
_cell.length_a   1.000
_cell.length_b   1.000
_cell.length_c   1.000
_cell.angle_alpha   90.00
_cell.angle_beta   90.00
_cell.angle_gamma   90.00
#
_symmetry.space_group_name_H-M   'P 1'
#
loop_
_entity.id
_entity.type
_entity.pdbx_description
1 polymer ?
#
loop_
_entity_poly.entity_id
_entity_poly.type
_entity_poly.pdbx_seq_one_letter_code
_entity_poly.pdbx_strand_id
1 'polypeptide(L)' 'MLMLFPKEEEYIEWFKKAGFKDIKLKRIGPKWYRGVQRHGLIMGCSVTGVKPLSDDSPLQ' A
#
# COMPACT_ATOMS: atom_id res chain seq x y z
N MET A 1 -12.24 -4.36 16.98
CA MET A 1 -11.12 -5.25 16.57
C MET A 1 -9.92 -4.37 16.30
N LEU A 2 -8.83 -4.48 17.06
CA LEU A 2 -7.62 -3.68 16.85
C LEU A 2 -6.76 -4.36 15.79
N MET A 3 -6.78 -3.83 14.56
CA MET A 3 -5.83 -4.22 13.52
C MET A 3 -4.54 -3.41 13.71
N LEU A 4 -3.43 -4.09 13.98
CA LEU A 4 -2.09 -3.48 14.06
C LEU A 4 -1.65 -2.86 12.73
N PHE A 5 -2.23 -3.31 11.61
CA PHE A 5 -1.95 -2.81 10.27
C PHE A 5 -3.26 -2.67 9.48
N PRO A 6 -3.45 -1.54 8.77
CA PRO A 6 -4.51 -1.37 7.79
C PRO A 6 -4.48 -2.45 6.69
N LYS A 7 -5.62 -2.69 6.05
CA LYS A 7 -5.73 -3.57 4.88
C LYS A 7 -5.15 -2.92 3.63
N GLU A 8 -4.83 -3.74 2.62
CA GLU A 8 -4.31 -3.26 1.33
C GLU A 8 -5.23 -2.22 0.69
N GLU A 9 -6.56 -2.40 0.81
CA GLU A 9 -7.56 -1.47 0.27
C GLU A 9 -7.53 -0.11 0.96
N GLU A 10 -7.29 -0.08 2.27
CA GLU A 10 -7.26 1.17 3.05
C GLU A 10 -6.05 2.03 2.65
N TYR A 11 -4.89 1.40 2.42
CA TYR A 11 -3.72 2.12 1.89
C TYR A 11 -3.98 2.71 0.52
N ILE A 12 -4.67 1.99 -0.38
CA ILE A 12 -5.02 2.52 -1.70
C ILE A 12 -5.97 3.71 -1.56
N GLU A 13 -6.94 3.63 -0.65
CA GLU A 13 -7.89 4.71 -0.40
C GLU A 13 -7.21 5.97 0.14
N TRP A 14 -6.24 5.82 1.04
CA TRP A 14 -5.45 6.95 1.54
C TRP A 14 -4.64 7.63 0.44
N PHE A 15 -3.99 6.86 -0.44
CA PHE A 15 -3.26 7.43 -1.59
C PHE A 15 -4.20 8.16 -2.56
N LYS A 16 -5.40 7.61 -2.81
CA LYS A 16 -6.43 8.29 -3.63
C LYS A 16 -6.87 9.60 -2.98
N LYS A 17 -7.18 9.60 -1.68
CA LYS A 17 -7.60 10.78 -0.93
C LYS A 17 -6.52 11.86 -0.86
N ALA A 18 -5.25 11.45 -0.78
CA ALA A 18 -4.11 12.35 -0.82
C ALA A 18 -3.77 12.88 -2.23
N GLY A 19 -4.57 12.52 -3.25
CA GLY A 19 -4.42 13.06 -4.62
C GLY A 19 -3.33 12.37 -5.45
N PHE A 20 -2.82 11.21 -5.01
CA PHE A 20 -1.92 10.42 -5.84
C PHE A 20 -2.66 9.83 -7.04
N LYS A 21 -1.99 9.82 -8.18
CA LYS A 21 -2.42 9.18 -9.43
C LYS A 21 -1.57 7.94 -9.69
N ASP A 22 -2.04 7.08 -10.60
CA ASP A 22 -1.34 5.85 -11.01
C ASP A 22 -0.94 4.94 -9.85
N ILE A 23 -1.85 4.77 -8.88
CA ILE A 23 -1.61 4.00 -7.67
C ILE A 23 -1.45 2.52 -8.02
N LYS A 24 -0.32 1.93 -7.61
CA LYS A 24 0.01 0.52 -7.83
C LYS A 24 0.25 -0.17 -6.50
N LEU A 25 -0.41 -1.32 -6.33
CA LEU A 25 -0.18 -2.25 -5.24
C LEU A 25 0.80 -3.33 -5.70
N LYS A 26 1.95 -3.42 -5.06
CA LYS A 26 2.95 -4.46 -5.32
C LYS A 26 3.08 -5.36 -4.09
N ARG A 27 2.73 -6.64 -4.26
CA ARG A 27 2.99 -7.67 -3.25
C ARG A 27 4.47 -8.07 -3.34
N ILE A 28 5.18 -7.95 -2.23
CA ILE A 28 6.62 -8.26 -2.14
C ILE A 28 6.76 -9.64 -1.54
N GLY A 29 7.07 -10.63 -2.38
CA GLY A 29 7.27 -12.03 -2.01
C GLY A 29 8.50 -12.64 -2.71
N PRO A 30 9.17 -13.67 -2.15
CA PRO A 30 10.12 -14.46 -2.90
C PRO A 30 9.42 -15.12 -4.08
N LYS A 31 10.09 -15.20 -5.24
CA LYS A 31 9.50 -15.82 -6.46
C LYS A 31 9.02 -17.26 -6.24
N TRP A 32 9.63 -17.99 -5.31
CA TRP A 32 9.29 -19.37 -4.97
C TRP A 32 8.14 -19.48 -3.97
N TYR A 33 7.73 -18.37 -3.35
CA TYR A 33 6.64 -18.35 -2.38
C TYR A 33 5.29 -18.17 -3.08
N ARG A 34 4.47 -19.22 -3.05
CA ARG A 34 3.11 -19.25 -3.62
C ARG A 34 2.01 -19.13 -2.56
N GLY A 35 2.40 -19.00 -1.29
CA GLY A 35 1.52 -18.94 -0.13
C GLY A 35 0.87 -17.57 0.04
N VAL A 36 0.14 -17.10 -0.95
CA VAL A 36 -0.67 -15.89 -0.80
C VAL A 36 -1.88 -16.28 0.07
N GLN A 37 -1.83 -15.97 1.37
CA GLN A 37 -2.94 -16.00 2.36
C GLN A 37 -3.16 -17.24 3.26
N ARG A 38 -2.50 -18.40 3.08
CA ARG A 38 -2.85 -19.61 3.88
C ARG A 38 -2.01 -19.90 5.13
N HIS A 39 -0.79 -19.36 5.26
CA HIS A 39 0.10 -19.73 6.39
C HIS A 39 0.87 -18.53 6.96
N GLY A 40 0.15 -17.50 7.44
CA GLY A 40 0.62 -16.56 8.47
C GLY A 40 1.89 -15.71 8.21
N LEU A 41 2.61 -15.91 7.11
CA LEU A 41 3.80 -15.15 6.74
C LEU A 41 3.38 -14.03 5.80
N ILE A 42 3.32 -12.82 6.36
CA ILE A 42 3.10 -11.60 5.61
C ILE A 42 4.35 -11.35 4.76
N MET A 43 4.21 -11.65 3.47
CA MET A 43 5.06 -11.07 2.44
C MET A 43 4.45 -9.69 2.13
N GLY A 44 5.04 -8.64 2.71
CA GLY A 44 4.46 -7.29 2.79
C GLY A 44 3.98 -6.71 1.47
N CYS A 45 3.14 -5.68 1.54
CA CYS A 45 2.69 -4.93 0.37
C CYS A 45 3.40 -3.56 0.32
N SER A 46 3.68 -3.09 -0.89
CA SER A 46 4.13 -1.73 -1.15
C SER A 46 3.07 -1.05 -2.01
N VAL A 47 2.58 0.09 -1.54
CA VAL A 47 1.70 0.98 -2.30
C VAL A 47 2.54 2.13 -2.81
N THR A 48 2.49 2.34 -4.12
CA THR A 48 3.20 3.42 -4.80
C THR A 48 2.20 4.26 -5.57
N GLY A 49 2.45 5.55 -5.71
CA GLY A 49 1.63 6.46 -6.50
C GLY A 49 2.46 7.66 -6.95
N VAL A 50 2.03 8.31 -8.02
CA VAL A 50 2.65 9.52 -8.55
C VAL A 50 1.86 10.74 -8.07
N LYS A 51 2.52 11.67 -7.38
CA LYS A 51 1.90 12.96 -7.02
C LYS A 51 2.07 13.91 -8.23
N PRO A 52 0.98 14.34 -8.90
CA PRO A 52 1.07 15.05 -10.18
C PRO A 52 1.66 16.46 -10.09
N LEU A 53 1.67 17.08 -8.90
CA LEU A 53 2.31 18.36 -8.59
C LEU A 53 2.81 18.32 -7.14
N SER A 54 4.03 18.81 -6.91
CA SER A 54 4.59 19.02 -5.58
C SER A 54 3.92 20.22 -4.92
N ASP A 55 2.63 20.15 -4.63
CA ASP A 55 2.02 21.10 -3.71
C ASP A 55 2.70 20.92 -2.34
N ASP A 56 3.05 22.03 -1.69
CA ASP A 56 3.71 22.05 -0.39
C ASP A 56 3.02 21.08 0.56
N SER A 57 3.81 20.30 1.29
CA SER A 57 3.27 19.33 2.23
C SER A 57 2.39 20.05 3.25
N PRO A 58 1.18 19.57 3.56
CA PRO A 58 0.34 20.16 4.61
C PRO A 58 0.92 19.98 6.03
N LEU A 59 2.05 19.29 6.14
CA LEU A 59 2.87 19.21 7.35
C LEU A 59 3.94 20.32 7.28
N GLN A 60 3.59 21.53 7.74
CA GLN A 60 4.54 22.56 8.16
C GLN A 60 4.94 22.36 9.62
#